data_AF-A0A2W6D431-F1
#
_entry.id   AF-A0A2W6D431-F1
#
_cell.length_a   1.000
_cell.length_b   1.000
_cell.length_c   1.000
_cell.angle_alpha   90.00
_cell.angle_beta   90.00
_cell.angle_gamma   90.00
#
_symmetry.space_group_name_H-M   'P 1'
#
loop_
_entity.id
_entity.type
_entity.pdbx_description
1 polymer ?
#
loop_
_entity_poly.entity_id
_entity_poly.type
_entity_poly.pdbx_seq_one_letter_code
_entity_poly.pdbx_strand_id
1 'polypeptide(L)' 'TEGMKLAAAAALADVIAEELREDLIIPSPFDERVAPAVAAAVSAAARAEGVARA' A
#
# COMPACT_ATOMS: atom_id res chain seq x y z
N THR A 1 7.53 -6.54 8.44
CA THR A 1 8.83 -6.97 7.89
C THR A 1 9.23 -6.03 6.77
N GLU A 2 10.42 -6.17 6.21
CA GLU A 2 10.80 -5.36 5.04
C GLU A 2 9.86 -5.60 3.86
N GLY A 3 9.40 -6.84 3.64
CA GLY A 3 8.39 -7.14 2.61
C GLY A 3 7.05 -6.44 2.85
N MET A 4 6.58 -6.36 4.10
CA MET A 4 5.37 -5.56 4.43
C MET A 4 5.54 -4.06 4.11
N LYS A 5 6.74 -3.49 4.32
CA LYS A 5 7.01 -2.07 3.96
C LYS A 5 6.99 -1.87 2.45
N LEU A 6 7.62 -2.78 1.70
CA LEU A 6 7.61 -2.74 0.24
C LEU A 6 6.18 -2.90 -0.32
N ALA A 7 5.38 -3.80 0.26
CA ALA A 7 3.99 -3.98 -0.12
C ALA A 7 3.14 -2.73 0.14
N ALA A 8 3.34 -2.06 1.27
CA ALA A 8 2.70 -0.79 1.56
C ALA A 8 3.08 0.31 0.56
N ALA A 9 4.36 0.40 0.21
CA ALA A 9 4.85 1.37 -0.77
C ALA A 9 4.26 1.12 -2.17
N ALA A 10 4.20 -0.14 -2.61
CA ALA A 10 3.58 -0.50 -3.88
C ALA A 10 2.08 -0.15 -3.88
N ALA A 11 1.35 -0.46 -2.81
CA ALA A 11 -0.07 -0.12 -2.70
C ALA A 11 -0.32 1.40 -2.76
N LEU A 12 0.54 2.23 -2.17
CA LEU A 12 0.45 3.69 -2.28
C LEU A 12 0.66 4.17 -3.72
N ALA A 13 1.61 3.58 -4.44
CA ALA A 13 1.87 3.91 -5.84
C ALA A 13 0.69 3.53 -6.75
N ASP A 14 0.10 2.35 -6.52
CA ASP A 14 -1.04 1.87 -7.31
C ASP A 14 -2.29 2.75 -7.12
N VAL A 15 -2.53 3.29 -5.92
CA VAL A 15 -3.68 4.16 -5.64
C VAL A 15 -3.73 5.41 -6.54
N ILE A 16 -2.58 5.94 -6.93
CA ILE A 16 -2.49 7.17 -7.73
C ILE A 16 -2.05 6.93 -9.18
N ALA A 17 -1.90 5.68 -9.61
CA ALA A 17 -1.28 5.34 -10.89
C ALA A 17 -1.94 6.05 -12.09
N GLU A 18 -3.27 6.21 -12.05
CA GLU A 18 -4.05 6.87 -13.11
C GLU A 18 -4.11 8.41 -12.97
N GLU A 19 -3.67 8.95 -11.83
CA GLU A 19 -3.72 10.39 -11.51
C GLU A 19 -2.33 11.04 -11.51
N LEU A 20 -1.29 10.27 -11.84
CA LEU A 20 0.11 10.66 -11.78
C LEU A 20 0.39 11.88 -12.66
N ARG A 21 1.02 12.90 -12.08
CA ARG A 21 1.46 14.12 -12.75
C ARG A 21 2.63 14.72 -11.98
N GLU A 22 3.34 15.67 -12.58
CA GLU A 22 4.56 16.27 -12.00
C GLU A 22 4.35 16.84 -10.59
N ASP A 23 3.14 17.31 -10.27
CA ASP A 23 2.72 17.85 -8.98
C ASP A 23 1.95 16.86 -8.09
N LEU A 24 1.68 15.65 -8.55
CA LEU A 24 1.01 14.59 -7.78
C LEU A 24 1.72 13.24 -7.96
N ILE A 25 2.69 13.02 -7.08
CA ILE A 25 3.51 11.80 -7.05
C ILE A 25 3.22 10.91 -5.83
N ILE A 26 2.36 11.35 -4.92
CA ILE A 26 1.92 10.61 -3.73
C ILE A 26 0.45 10.92 -3.43
N PRO A 27 -0.38 9.95 -2.98
CA PRO A 27 -1.77 10.23 -2.64
C PRO A 27 -1.89 11.21 -1.47
N SER A 28 -3.06 11.86 -1.39
CA SER A 28 -3.43 12.64 -0.20
C SER A 28 -3.47 11.75 1.05
N PRO A 29 -3.03 12.23 2.22
CA PRO A 29 -3.15 11.48 3.47
C PRO A 29 -4.61 11.25 3.90
N PHE A 30 -5.57 11.98 3.31
CA PHE A 30 -7.00 11.84 3.54
C PHE A 30 -7.72 11.09 2.41
N ASP A 31 -6.97 10.53 1.45
CA ASP A 31 -7.56 9.69 0.41
C ASP A 31 -8.08 8.39 1.04
N GLU A 32 -9.40 8.22 1.05
CA GLU A 32 -10.08 7.07 1.64
C GLU A 32 -9.70 5.74 0.99
N ARG A 33 -9.12 5.76 -0.21
CA ARG A 33 -8.62 4.55 -0.91
C ARG A 33 -7.32 4.02 -0.31
N VAL A 34 -6.52 4.86 0.36
CA VAL A 34 -5.18 4.48 0.86
C VAL A 34 -5.26 3.45 1.97
N ALA A 35 -6.06 3.71 3.00
CA ALA A 35 -6.15 2.83 4.16
C ALA A 35 -6.54 1.37 3.79
N PRO A 36 -7.62 1.12 3.01
CA PRO A 36 -7.98 -0.25 2.62
C PRO A 36 -6.94 -0.89 1.71
N ALA A 37 -6.35 -0.15 0.75
CA ALA A 37 -5.35 -0.69 -0.18
C ALA A 37 -4.08 -1.14 0.56
N VAL A 38 -3.53 -0.28 1.43
CA VAL A 38 -2.33 -0.59 2.22
C VAL A 38 -2.61 -1.74 3.18
N ALA A 39 -3.76 -1.74 3.88
CA ALA A 39 -4.12 -2.81 4.79
C ALA A 39 -4.20 -4.18 4.08
N ALA A 40 -4.82 -4.23 2.90
CA ALA A 40 -4.91 -5.45 2.10
C ALA A 40 -3.52 -5.95 1.68
N ALA A 41 -2.68 -5.08 1.11
CA ALA A 41 -1.34 -5.45 0.64
C ALA A 41 -0.42 -5.92 1.77
N VAL A 42 -0.40 -5.19 2.88
CA VAL A 42 0.41 -5.54 4.06
C VAL A 42 -0.06 -6.85 4.68
N SER A 43 -1.37 -7.07 4.75
CA SER A 43 -1.94 -8.31 5.28
C SER A 43 -1.62 -9.51 4.39
N ALA A 44 -1.63 -9.34 3.07
CA ALA A 44 -1.20 -10.37 2.12
C ALA A 44 0.29 -10.71 2.30
N ALA A 45 1.16 -9.70 2.39
CA ALA A 45 2.59 -9.89 2.64
C ALA A 45 2.87 -10.62 3.97
N ALA A 46 2.18 -10.23 5.04
CA ALA A 46 2.32 -10.87 6.35
C ALA A 46 1.90 -12.35 6.34
N ARG A 47 0.85 -12.71 5.58
CA ARG A 47 0.44 -14.12 5.39
C ARG A 47 1.44 -14.89 4.55
N ALA A 48 1.93 -14.30 3.45
CA ALA A 48 2.91 -14.94 2.57
C ALA A 48 4.23 -15.24 3.30
N GLU A 49 4.65 -14.37 4.22
CA GLU A 49 5.85 -14.55 5.04
C GLU A 49 5.64 -15.42 6.28
N GLY A 50 4.41 -15.87 6.56
CA GLY A 50 4.11 -16.71 7.73
C GLY A 50 4.24 -15.99 9.08
N VAL A 51 4.27 -14.64 9.08
CA VAL A 51 4.35 -13.83 10.30
C VAL A 51 2.97 -13.39 10.82
N ALA A 52 1.92 -13.60 10.03
CA ALA A 52 0.53 -13.35 10.45
C ALA A 52 0.01 -14.49 11.36
N ARG A 53 -0.76 -14.10 12.38
CA ARG A 53 -1.49 -15.05 13.25
C ARG A 53 -2.70 -15.61 12.50
N ALA A 54 -3.08 -16.85 12.84
CA ALA A 54 -4.31 -17.51 12.36
C ALA A 54 -5.57 -16.81 12.89
#